data_AF-A0A662VJF9-F1
#
_entry.id   AF-A0A662VJF9-F1
#
_cell.length_a   1.000
_cell.length_b   1.000
_cell.length_c   1.000
_cell.angle_alpha   90.00
_cell.angle_beta   90.00
_cell.angle_gamma   90.00
#
_symmetry.space_group_name_H-M   'P 1'
#
loop_
_entity.id
_entity.type
_entity.pdbx_description
1 polymer ?
#
loop_
_entity_poly.entity_id
_entity_poly.type
_entity_poly.pdbx_seq_one_letter_code
_entity_poly.pdbx_strand_id
1 'polypeptide(L)'
;MPTVLEEIKRLGYFTPDFIDVLPIKGDRDDETGEDEIPGFFKPIVDKIYETLKNGEFIPTDDGGFSNPSRVFYPRSKELRELFSNQDLESLTKIKDAKWIHRDIRKTEKLPNRRRYEVMRRVGVREIDASALISWLNTEEGLLLLKQKDESWLRNLYSYLNDQRALFDRIRKLKIVLTELGEFVNPEEVQVFFPSDQEENFPEIEGLCFVKRSLLNEEDAECVKSFLKNIGVRELDDYEVIVNLILPKYKAVSLPSQEENIHHIRYIKKAIERTGSEKKDEILELIKKSKILLVRNKIGETLYLEPERVYIPKAYTGNNLLETYFTGYPAYFVDERYLEGGRDTWLKFLKMIGCKDVPDIICVVKYYRYSGYIDFPSIYHERKITKKIDWNELIAELEKRGLERKYSTRYHVIEDYEIDGLKNALNTIKSGNDNALAISKSVWELIKKLIPRSEWQRWSFFNGKYH
;
A
#
# COMPACT_ATOMS: atom_id res chain seq x y z
N MET A 1 -6.59 -64.33 -19.21
CA MET A 1 -6.32 -63.36 -18.13
C MET A 1 -7.15 -62.08 -18.24
N PRO A 2 -7.22 -61.36 -19.38
CA PRO A 2 -8.09 -60.17 -19.50
C PRO A 2 -9.55 -60.48 -19.14
N THR A 3 -10.08 -61.61 -19.64
CA THR A 3 -11.44 -62.09 -19.35
C THR A 3 -11.69 -62.37 -17.87
N VAL A 4 -10.67 -62.74 -17.09
CA VAL A 4 -10.84 -63.08 -15.67
C VAL A 4 -10.96 -61.82 -14.82
N LEU A 5 -10.13 -60.81 -15.07
CA LEU A 5 -10.22 -59.54 -14.33
C LEU A 5 -11.50 -58.78 -14.69
N GLU A 6 -11.92 -58.82 -15.97
CA GLU A 6 -13.21 -58.29 -16.40
C GLU A 6 -14.38 -59.01 -15.71
N GLU A 7 -14.32 -60.34 -15.57
CA GLU A 7 -15.36 -61.11 -14.88
C GLU A 7 -15.42 -60.75 -13.38
N ILE A 8 -14.27 -60.66 -12.71
CA ILE A 8 -14.17 -60.24 -11.30
C ILE A 8 -14.73 -58.83 -11.11
N LYS A 9 -14.43 -57.91 -12.04
CA LYS A 9 -14.98 -56.55 -12.05
C LYS A 9 -16.50 -56.56 -12.27
N ARG A 10 -16.99 -57.34 -13.23
CA ARG A 10 -18.44 -57.48 -13.54
C ARG A 10 -19.23 -58.03 -12.36
N LEU A 11 -18.65 -58.96 -11.61
CA LEU A 11 -19.26 -59.55 -10.41
C LEU A 11 -19.20 -58.64 -9.18
N GLY A 12 -18.59 -57.45 -9.28
CA GLY A 12 -18.48 -56.49 -8.19
C GLY A 12 -17.41 -56.84 -7.14
N TYR A 13 -16.55 -57.83 -7.41
CA TYR A 13 -15.50 -58.26 -6.49
C TYR A 13 -14.19 -57.49 -6.65
N PHE A 14 -14.08 -56.62 -7.66
CA PHE A 14 -12.88 -55.79 -7.87
C PHE A 14 -12.92 -54.56 -6.95
N THR A 15 -12.77 -54.76 -5.65
CA THR A 15 -12.74 -53.68 -4.63
C THR A 15 -11.30 -53.29 -4.29
N PRO A 16 -11.06 -52.21 -3.50
CA PRO A 16 -9.73 -51.96 -2.95
C PRO A 16 -9.13 -53.16 -2.21
N ASP A 17 -9.96 -53.99 -1.57
CA ASP A 17 -9.52 -55.22 -0.89
C ASP A 17 -9.03 -56.30 -1.86
N PHE A 18 -9.54 -56.33 -3.10
CA PHE A 18 -9.01 -57.23 -4.13
C PHE A 18 -7.54 -56.93 -4.47
N ILE A 19 -7.09 -55.68 -4.29
CA ILE A 19 -5.69 -55.30 -4.51
C ILE A 19 -4.78 -55.99 -3.49
N ASP A 20 -5.29 -56.35 -2.31
CA ASP A 20 -4.51 -57.00 -1.25
C ASP A 20 -4.04 -58.39 -1.65
N VAL A 21 -4.75 -59.06 -2.54
CA VAL A 21 -4.37 -60.39 -3.03
C VAL A 21 -3.54 -60.33 -4.32
N LEU A 22 -3.36 -59.17 -4.93
CA LEU A 22 -2.59 -59.03 -6.17
C LEU A 22 -1.07 -59.11 -5.92
N PRO A 23 -0.33 -59.98 -6.64
CA PRO A 23 1.11 -60.09 -6.47
C PRO A 23 1.83 -58.76 -6.74
N ILE A 24 2.82 -58.44 -5.93
CA ILE A 24 3.62 -57.22 -6.02
C ILE A 24 4.76 -57.53 -7.02
N LYS A 25 4.64 -57.05 -8.27
CA LYS A 25 5.65 -57.34 -9.33
C LYS A 25 7.05 -56.82 -8.96
N GLY A 26 7.99 -57.73 -8.78
CA GLY A 26 9.38 -57.40 -8.40
C GLY A 26 9.55 -57.16 -6.90
N ASP A 27 8.62 -57.63 -6.07
CA ASP A 27 8.88 -57.77 -4.62
C ASP A 27 9.95 -58.84 -4.40
N ARG A 28 10.84 -58.55 -3.45
CA ARG A 28 11.88 -59.46 -3.03
C ARG A 28 11.72 -59.73 -1.55
N ASP A 29 11.95 -60.97 -1.18
CA ASP A 29 11.94 -61.40 0.20
C ASP A 29 13.07 -60.70 0.95
N ASP A 30 12.72 -60.06 2.07
CA ASP A 30 13.64 -59.21 2.83
C ASP A 30 14.82 -60.01 3.46
N GLU A 31 14.66 -61.32 3.67
CA GLU A 31 15.67 -62.19 4.30
C GLU A 31 16.59 -62.87 3.27
N THR A 32 16.02 -63.34 2.16
CA THR A 32 16.71 -64.13 1.13
C THR A 32 17.13 -63.28 -0.07
N GLY A 33 16.51 -62.12 -0.28
CA GLY A 33 16.73 -61.25 -1.44
C GLY A 33 16.25 -61.85 -2.77
N GLU A 34 15.57 -63.00 -2.74
CA GLU A 34 14.99 -63.66 -3.91
C GLU A 34 13.64 -63.04 -4.28
N ASP A 35 13.22 -63.15 -5.54
CA ASP A 35 11.89 -62.69 -5.95
C ASP A 35 10.82 -63.51 -5.20
N GLU A 36 9.89 -62.83 -4.50
CA GLU A 36 8.80 -63.50 -3.79
C GLU A 36 7.86 -64.27 -4.75
N ILE A 37 7.90 -63.95 -6.03
CA ILE A 37 7.08 -64.59 -7.07
C ILE A 37 7.91 -65.72 -7.72
N PRO A 38 7.53 -66.99 -7.50
CA PRO A 38 8.18 -68.12 -8.15
C PRO A 38 8.20 -67.96 -9.68
N GLY A 39 9.30 -68.36 -10.31
CA GLY A 39 9.53 -68.14 -11.75
C GLY A 39 8.38 -68.61 -12.65
N PHE A 40 7.70 -69.71 -12.30
CA PHE A 40 6.58 -70.24 -13.08
C PHE A 40 5.31 -69.38 -13.02
N PHE A 41 5.13 -68.53 -11.99
CA PHE A 41 4.01 -67.59 -11.88
C PHE A 41 4.27 -66.25 -12.57
N LYS A 42 5.53 -65.90 -12.87
CA LYS A 42 5.90 -64.60 -13.48
C LYS A 42 5.10 -64.28 -14.76
N PRO A 43 4.91 -65.20 -15.72
CA PRO A 43 4.11 -64.90 -16.92
C PRO A 43 2.65 -64.51 -16.61
N ILE A 44 2.06 -65.10 -15.55
CA ILE A 44 0.71 -64.80 -15.10
C ILE A 44 0.68 -63.40 -14.47
N VAL A 45 1.64 -63.09 -13.60
CA VAL A 45 1.76 -61.77 -12.98
C VAL A 45 1.99 -60.68 -14.03
N ASP A 46 2.86 -60.93 -15.01
CA ASP A 46 3.11 -60.00 -16.10
C ASP A 46 1.83 -59.70 -16.87
N LYS A 47 1.03 -60.73 -17.16
CA LYS A 47 -0.26 -60.55 -17.85
C LYS A 47 -1.29 -59.80 -17.00
N ILE A 48 -1.28 -59.97 -15.68
CA ILE A 48 -2.12 -59.17 -14.76
C ILE A 48 -1.71 -57.69 -14.86
N TYR A 49 -0.43 -57.35 -14.69
CA TYR A 49 0.03 -55.96 -14.75
C TYR A 49 -0.16 -55.34 -16.13
N GLU A 50 0.02 -56.08 -17.22
CA GLU A 50 -0.33 -55.60 -18.57
C GLU A 50 -1.81 -55.25 -18.68
N THR A 51 -2.69 -56.08 -18.10
CA THR A 51 -4.13 -55.85 -18.12
C THR A 51 -4.50 -54.61 -17.29
N LEU A 52 -3.93 -54.48 -16.09
CA LEU A 52 -4.16 -53.32 -15.21
C LEU A 52 -3.62 -52.01 -15.81
N LYS A 53 -2.49 -52.05 -16.52
CA LYS A 53 -1.88 -50.89 -17.20
C LYS A 53 -2.74 -50.34 -18.34
N ASN A 54 -3.35 -51.25 -19.11
CA ASN A 54 -4.02 -50.89 -20.36
C ASN A 54 -5.55 -50.82 -20.23
N GLY A 55 -6.14 -51.40 -19.17
CA GLY A 55 -7.58 -51.40 -18.94
C GLY A 55 -8.06 -50.39 -17.90
N GLU A 56 -9.37 -50.36 -17.68
CA GLU A 56 -10.02 -49.50 -16.68
C GLU A 56 -10.24 -50.28 -15.38
N PHE A 57 -9.17 -50.49 -14.62
CA PHE A 57 -9.18 -51.31 -13.40
C PHE A 57 -8.74 -50.54 -12.15
N ILE A 58 -8.41 -49.25 -12.25
CA ILE A 58 -7.96 -48.48 -11.09
C ILE A 58 -9.17 -47.92 -10.36
N PRO A 59 -9.42 -48.29 -9.09
CA PRO A 59 -10.56 -47.78 -8.34
C PRO A 59 -10.43 -46.26 -8.14
N THR A 60 -11.53 -45.54 -8.39
CA THR A 60 -11.58 -44.07 -8.30
C THR A 60 -12.54 -43.60 -7.21
N ASP A 61 -12.38 -42.35 -6.77
CA ASP A 61 -13.13 -41.77 -5.65
C ASP A 61 -14.65 -41.67 -5.87
N ASP A 62 -15.08 -41.68 -7.13
CA ASP A 62 -16.48 -41.69 -7.54
C ASP A 62 -17.10 -43.10 -7.55
N GLY A 63 -16.38 -44.11 -7.04
CA GLY A 63 -16.81 -45.51 -6.99
C GLY A 63 -16.65 -46.27 -8.31
N GLY A 64 -16.08 -45.62 -9.33
CA GLY A 64 -15.82 -46.22 -10.64
C GLY A 64 -14.44 -46.86 -10.77
N PHE A 65 -14.09 -47.18 -12.02
CA PHE A 65 -12.76 -47.61 -12.41
C PHE A 65 -12.28 -46.81 -13.61
N SER A 66 -10.99 -46.50 -13.66
CA SER A 66 -10.40 -45.80 -14.79
C SER A 66 -9.03 -46.37 -15.16
N ASN A 67 -8.51 -45.93 -16.30
CA ASN A 67 -7.18 -46.29 -16.76
C ASN A 67 -6.11 -45.57 -15.91
N PRO A 68 -4.98 -46.21 -15.55
CA PRO A 68 -3.95 -45.59 -14.72
C PRO A 68 -3.45 -44.23 -15.22
N SER A 69 -3.42 -44.01 -16.53
CA SER A 69 -2.99 -42.73 -17.12
C SER A 69 -3.90 -41.55 -16.76
N ARG A 70 -5.16 -41.82 -16.38
CA ARG A 70 -6.18 -40.83 -16.00
C ARG A 70 -6.37 -40.73 -14.49
N VAL A 71 -5.75 -41.61 -13.71
CA VAL A 71 -5.87 -41.62 -12.24
C VAL A 71 -4.66 -40.98 -11.60
N PHE A 72 -4.93 -40.14 -10.60
CA PHE A 72 -3.92 -39.45 -9.82
C PHE A 72 -4.00 -39.86 -8.35
N TYR A 73 -2.83 -40.03 -7.74
CA TYR A 73 -2.68 -40.22 -6.30
C TYR A 73 -2.26 -38.89 -5.66
N PRO A 74 -3.08 -38.28 -4.78
CA PRO A 74 -2.69 -37.05 -4.08
C PRO A 74 -1.77 -37.39 -2.91
N ARG A 75 -0.64 -36.68 -2.81
CA ARG A 75 0.35 -36.90 -1.74
C ARG A 75 -0.18 -36.54 -0.35
N SER A 76 -1.16 -35.66 -0.25
CA SER A 76 -1.79 -35.26 1.01
C SER A 76 -3.31 -35.22 0.91
N LYS A 77 -3.99 -35.24 2.07
CA LYS A 77 -5.45 -35.16 2.14
C LYS A 77 -5.93 -33.77 1.72
N GLU A 78 -5.23 -32.75 2.17
CA GLU A 78 -5.51 -31.34 1.88
C GLU A 78 -5.47 -31.09 0.37
N LEU A 79 -4.45 -31.62 -0.33
CA LEU A 79 -4.33 -31.51 -1.78
C LEU A 79 -5.51 -32.17 -2.53
N ARG A 80 -5.99 -33.30 -2.01
CA ARG A 80 -7.16 -33.99 -2.58
C ARG A 80 -8.42 -33.14 -2.46
N GLU A 81 -8.59 -32.44 -1.34
CA GLU A 81 -9.77 -31.64 -1.03
C GLU A 81 -9.80 -30.32 -1.81
N LEU A 82 -8.65 -29.85 -2.31
CA LEU A 82 -8.57 -28.66 -3.16
C LEU A 82 -9.14 -28.86 -4.57
N PHE A 83 -9.22 -30.08 -5.12
CA PHE A 83 -9.61 -30.25 -6.52
C PHE A 83 -10.69 -31.31 -6.68
N SER A 84 -11.75 -30.94 -7.40
CA SER A 84 -12.71 -31.89 -7.95
C SER A 84 -12.14 -32.63 -9.16
N ASN A 85 -12.77 -33.72 -9.59
CA ASN A 85 -12.39 -34.43 -10.82
C ASN A 85 -12.51 -33.51 -12.07
N GLN A 86 -13.45 -32.57 -12.08
CA GLN A 86 -13.57 -31.60 -13.18
C GLN A 86 -12.38 -30.63 -13.20
N ASP A 87 -11.90 -30.20 -12.03
CA ASP A 87 -10.71 -29.36 -11.93
C ASP A 87 -9.48 -30.13 -12.42
N LEU A 88 -9.36 -31.42 -12.08
CA LEU A 88 -8.28 -32.28 -12.57
C LEU A 88 -8.29 -32.42 -14.09
N GLU A 89 -9.45 -32.63 -14.70
CA GLU A 89 -9.58 -32.73 -16.16
C GLU A 89 -9.13 -31.43 -16.83
N SER A 90 -9.54 -30.28 -16.29
CA SER A 90 -9.14 -28.96 -16.76
C SER A 90 -7.63 -28.73 -16.64
N LEU A 91 -7.07 -28.93 -15.44
CA LEU A 91 -5.65 -28.67 -15.15
C LEU A 91 -4.70 -29.62 -15.90
N THR A 92 -5.09 -30.88 -16.06
CA THR A 92 -4.23 -31.90 -16.67
C THR A 92 -4.45 -32.07 -18.16
N LYS A 93 -5.54 -31.51 -18.71
CA LYS A 93 -6.04 -31.73 -20.08
C LYS A 93 -6.29 -33.19 -20.42
N ILE A 94 -6.50 -34.02 -19.39
CA ILE A 94 -6.80 -35.44 -19.54
C ILE A 94 -8.28 -35.63 -19.27
N LYS A 95 -9.00 -36.01 -20.31
CA LYS A 95 -10.42 -36.32 -20.23
C LYS A 95 -10.67 -37.41 -19.18
N ASP A 96 -11.68 -37.20 -18.32
CA ASP A 96 -12.05 -38.12 -17.26
C ASP A 96 -10.91 -38.38 -16.25
N ALA A 97 -10.14 -37.32 -15.94
CA ALA A 97 -9.11 -37.35 -14.89
C ALA A 97 -9.75 -37.48 -13.51
N LYS A 98 -9.24 -38.40 -12.69
CA LYS A 98 -9.85 -38.73 -11.39
C LYS A 98 -8.84 -38.91 -10.27
N TRP A 99 -9.28 -38.64 -9.06
CA TRP A 99 -8.59 -39.12 -7.87
C TRP A 99 -8.76 -40.63 -7.69
N ILE A 100 -7.67 -41.27 -7.29
CA ILE A 100 -7.67 -42.67 -6.84
C ILE A 100 -8.51 -42.86 -5.58
N HIS A 101 -9.15 -44.03 -5.42
CA HIS A 101 -9.97 -44.37 -4.27
C HIS A 101 -9.31 -44.11 -2.90
N ARG A 102 -10.06 -43.56 -1.94
CA ARG A 102 -9.60 -43.12 -0.60
C ARG A 102 -8.98 -44.20 0.30
N ASP A 103 -9.34 -45.46 0.04
CA ASP A 103 -8.80 -46.61 0.79
C ASP A 103 -7.42 -47.04 0.30
N ILE A 104 -6.94 -46.48 -0.80
CA ILE A 104 -5.57 -46.68 -1.25
C ILE A 104 -4.72 -45.58 -0.63
N ARG A 105 -3.96 -45.92 0.41
CA ARG A 105 -3.16 -44.97 1.20
C ARG A 105 -1.68 -45.34 1.18
N LYS A 106 -0.81 -44.35 1.04
CA LYS A 106 0.64 -44.50 1.19
C LYS A 106 0.99 -44.52 2.68
N THR A 107 1.04 -45.71 3.26
CA THR A 107 1.45 -45.93 4.66
C THR A 107 2.26 -47.22 4.76
N GLU A 108 3.12 -47.34 5.78
CA GLU A 108 3.88 -48.58 6.03
C GLU A 108 3.00 -49.75 6.51
N LYS A 109 1.77 -49.48 6.93
CA LYS A 109 0.86 -50.51 7.44
C LYS A 109 0.27 -51.33 6.30
N LEU A 110 0.31 -52.64 6.43
CA LEU A 110 -0.54 -53.53 5.65
C LEU A 110 -2.02 -53.31 6.03
N PRO A 111 -2.96 -53.45 5.08
CA PRO A 111 -2.73 -53.77 3.67
C PRO A 111 -2.37 -52.56 2.78
N ASN A 112 -2.45 -51.34 3.30
CA ASN A 112 -2.31 -50.09 2.53
C ASN A 112 -0.97 -49.94 1.77
N ARG A 113 0.16 -50.35 2.38
CA ARG A 113 1.48 -50.35 1.71
C ARG A 113 1.43 -51.10 0.38
N ARG A 114 0.83 -52.29 0.41
CA ARG A 114 0.69 -53.17 -0.75
C ARG A 114 -0.21 -52.57 -1.82
N ARG A 115 -1.37 -52.03 -1.42
CA ARG A 115 -2.28 -51.35 -2.34
C ARG A 115 -1.57 -50.22 -3.09
N TYR A 116 -0.86 -49.35 -2.37
CA TYR A 116 -0.12 -48.25 -2.97
C TYR A 116 0.96 -48.74 -3.95
N GLU A 117 1.75 -49.76 -3.59
CA GLU A 117 2.82 -50.25 -4.47
C GLU A 117 2.28 -50.86 -5.76
N VAL A 118 1.17 -51.61 -5.71
CA VAL A 118 0.51 -52.11 -6.93
C VAL A 118 0.12 -50.94 -7.84
N MET A 119 -0.54 -49.90 -7.28
CA MET A 119 -1.00 -48.73 -8.03
C MET A 119 0.16 -47.94 -8.65
N ARG A 120 1.25 -47.78 -7.91
CA ARG A 120 2.48 -47.14 -8.40
C ARG A 120 3.06 -47.91 -9.59
N ARG A 121 3.13 -49.24 -9.52
CA ARG A 121 3.72 -50.08 -10.59
C ARG A 121 2.86 -50.24 -11.83
N VAL A 122 1.54 -50.05 -11.73
CA VAL A 122 0.64 -49.96 -12.89
C VAL A 122 0.62 -48.56 -13.52
N GLY A 123 1.34 -47.58 -12.94
CA GLY A 123 1.57 -46.28 -13.54
C GLY A 123 0.64 -45.16 -13.09
N VAL A 124 -0.06 -45.33 -11.95
CA VAL A 124 -0.80 -44.22 -11.33
C VAL A 124 0.20 -43.14 -10.90
N ARG A 125 -0.04 -41.90 -11.33
CA ARG A 125 0.88 -40.78 -11.06
C ARG A 125 0.60 -40.16 -9.69
N GLU A 126 1.64 -39.98 -8.90
CA GLU A 126 1.58 -39.22 -7.64
C GLU A 126 1.69 -37.72 -7.94
N ILE A 127 0.80 -36.94 -7.33
CA ILE A 127 0.74 -35.49 -7.44
C ILE A 127 1.06 -34.89 -6.08
N ASP A 128 2.03 -33.98 -6.07
CA ASP A 128 2.46 -33.23 -4.90
C ASP A 128 2.35 -31.71 -5.13
N ALA A 129 2.78 -30.93 -4.14
CA ALA A 129 2.78 -29.47 -4.21
C ALA A 129 3.60 -28.94 -5.40
N SER A 130 4.65 -29.63 -5.82
CA SER A 130 5.48 -29.23 -6.97
C SER A 130 4.72 -29.37 -8.28
N ALA A 131 3.96 -30.45 -8.43
CA ALA A 131 3.05 -30.64 -9.57
C ALA A 131 1.92 -29.59 -9.56
N LEU A 132 1.31 -29.33 -8.40
CA LEU A 132 0.29 -28.30 -8.24
C LEU A 132 0.79 -26.93 -8.71
N ILE A 133 1.95 -26.48 -8.24
CA ILE A 133 2.53 -25.19 -8.64
C ILE A 133 2.74 -25.13 -10.15
N SER A 134 3.12 -26.25 -10.77
CA SER A 134 3.28 -26.31 -12.23
C SER A 134 1.96 -26.14 -12.95
N TRP A 135 0.87 -26.68 -12.42
CA TRP A 135 -0.48 -26.50 -12.96
C TRP A 135 -1.02 -25.08 -12.76
N LEU A 136 -0.78 -24.48 -11.59
CA LEU A 136 -1.18 -23.09 -11.32
C LEU A 136 -0.42 -22.07 -12.18
N ASN A 137 0.75 -22.45 -12.71
CA ASN A 137 1.54 -21.61 -13.60
C ASN A 137 1.12 -21.68 -15.08
N THR A 138 -0.03 -22.27 -15.39
CA THR A 138 -0.59 -22.31 -16.76
C THR A 138 -1.82 -21.40 -16.88
N GLU A 139 -2.27 -21.16 -18.12
CA GLU A 139 -3.51 -20.41 -18.37
C GLU A 139 -4.72 -21.12 -17.75
N GLU A 140 -4.76 -22.45 -17.78
CA GLU A 140 -5.82 -23.25 -17.16
C GLU A 140 -5.82 -23.11 -15.64
N GLY A 141 -4.63 -23.04 -15.02
CA GLY A 141 -4.48 -22.72 -13.61
C GLY A 141 -5.08 -21.35 -13.27
N LEU A 142 -4.77 -20.33 -14.06
CA LEU A 142 -5.31 -18.98 -13.86
C LEU A 142 -6.83 -18.92 -14.09
N LEU A 143 -7.35 -19.63 -15.10
CA LEU A 143 -8.80 -19.74 -15.33
C LEU A 143 -9.49 -20.43 -14.15
N LEU A 144 -8.89 -21.47 -13.59
CA LEU A 144 -9.40 -22.14 -12.39
C LEU A 144 -9.46 -21.18 -11.21
N LEU A 145 -8.37 -20.45 -10.93
CA LEU A 145 -8.33 -19.44 -9.85
C LEU A 145 -9.47 -18.43 -9.97
N LYS A 146 -9.78 -17.97 -11.19
CA LYS A 146 -10.89 -17.02 -11.45
C LYS A 146 -12.29 -17.62 -11.28
N GLN A 147 -12.45 -18.93 -11.39
CA GLN A 147 -13.73 -19.61 -11.25
C GLN A 147 -14.06 -19.98 -9.79
N LYS A 148 -13.03 -20.13 -8.95
CA LYS A 148 -13.18 -20.55 -7.55
C LYS A 148 -13.57 -19.38 -6.65
N ASP A 149 -14.26 -19.71 -5.57
CA ASP A 149 -14.63 -18.74 -4.55
C ASP A 149 -13.47 -18.43 -3.59
N GLU A 150 -13.70 -17.45 -2.72
CA GLU A 150 -12.71 -17.00 -1.75
C GLU A 150 -12.43 -18.02 -0.65
N SER A 151 -13.39 -18.88 -0.31
CA SER A 151 -13.20 -19.94 0.70
C SER A 151 -12.21 -20.98 0.19
N TRP A 152 -12.37 -21.39 -1.06
CA TRP A 152 -11.43 -22.25 -1.76
C TRP A 152 -10.04 -21.61 -1.86
N LEU A 153 -9.97 -20.32 -2.18
CA LEU A 153 -8.69 -19.61 -2.30
C LEU A 153 -7.95 -19.53 -0.96
N ARG A 154 -8.66 -19.33 0.15
CA ARG A 154 -8.08 -19.40 1.51
C ARG A 154 -7.50 -20.77 1.82
N ASN A 155 -8.23 -21.85 1.48
CA ASN A 155 -7.72 -23.22 1.63
C ASN A 155 -6.46 -23.46 0.80
N LEU A 156 -6.42 -22.95 -0.44
CA LEU A 156 -5.23 -23.02 -1.28
C LEU A 156 -4.05 -22.28 -0.64
N TYR A 157 -4.25 -21.05 -0.17
CA TYR A 157 -3.20 -20.26 0.47
C TYR A 157 -2.67 -20.93 1.74
N SER A 158 -3.56 -21.51 2.55
CA SER A 158 -3.20 -22.27 3.74
C SER A 158 -2.31 -23.46 3.37
N TYR A 159 -2.74 -24.26 2.39
CA TYR A 159 -1.95 -25.39 1.88
C TYR A 159 -0.57 -24.96 1.36
N LEU A 160 -0.51 -23.86 0.59
CA LEU A 160 0.74 -23.35 0.01
C LEU A 160 1.68 -22.75 1.06
N ASN A 161 1.16 -22.15 2.14
CA ASN A 161 1.97 -21.62 3.25
C ASN A 161 2.85 -22.70 3.91
N ASP A 162 2.36 -23.94 3.93
CA ASP A 162 3.10 -25.09 4.45
C ASP A 162 4.21 -25.56 3.50
N GLN A 163 4.18 -25.15 2.23
CA GLN A 163 5.14 -25.55 1.19
C GLN A 163 6.33 -24.58 1.10
N ARG A 164 6.94 -24.25 2.25
CA ARG A 164 8.02 -23.24 2.34
C ARG A 164 9.19 -23.47 1.38
N ALA A 165 9.55 -24.73 1.13
CA ALA A 165 10.62 -25.09 0.20
C ALA A 165 10.33 -24.70 -1.27
N LEU A 166 9.09 -24.35 -1.60
CA LEU A 166 8.64 -24.03 -2.94
C LEU A 166 8.31 -22.52 -3.12
N PHE A 167 8.56 -21.68 -2.12
CA PHE A 167 8.21 -20.25 -2.16
C PHE A 167 8.81 -19.51 -3.36
N ASP A 168 10.06 -19.81 -3.75
CA ASP A 168 10.68 -19.18 -4.93
C ASP A 168 9.96 -19.50 -6.25
N ARG A 169 9.21 -20.60 -6.31
CA ARG A 169 8.34 -20.92 -7.45
C ARG A 169 6.96 -20.33 -7.29
N ILE A 170 6.42 -20.31 -6.07
CA ILE A 170 5.10 -19.75 -5.77
C ILE A 170 5.07 -18.23 -6.02
N ARG A 171 6.14 -17.50 -5.70
CA ARG A 171 6.26 -16.06 -5.93
C ARG A 171 6.08 -15.65 -7.39
N LYS A 172 6.36 -16.56 -8.33
CA LYS A 172 6.23 -16.33 -9.78
C LYS A 172 4.81 -16.56 -10.30
N LEU A 173 3.90 -17.04 -9.45
CA LEU A 173 2.52 -17.33 -9.85
C LEU A 173 1.67 -16.06 -9.83
N LYS A 174 0.74 -15.96 -10.78
CA LYS A 174 -0.38 -15.01 -10.72
C LYS A 174 -1.42 -15.52 -9.74
N ILE A 175 -1.13 -15.36 -8.45
CA ILE A 175 -1.90 -16.00 -7.38
C ILE A 175 -2.53 -15.01 -6.40
N VAL A 176 -2.07 -13.75 -6.35
CA VAL A 176 -2.59 -12.75 -5.42
C VAL A 176 -3.85 -12.11 -6.00
N LEU A 177 -5.00 -12.35 -5.36
CA LEU A 177 -6.28 -11.71 -5.72
C LEU A 177 -6.35 -10.28 -5.16
N THR A 178 -6.56 -9.31 -6.04
CA THR A 178 -6.63 -7.88 -5.72
C THR A 178 -8.07 -7.42 -5.46
N GLU A 179 -8.23 -6.24 -4.86
CA GLU A 179 -9.54 -5.57 -4.71
C GLU A 179 -10.26 -5.35 -6.05
N LEU A 180 -9.50 -5.20 -7.14
CA LEU A 180 -10.06 -5.05 -8.50
C LEU A 180 -10.56 -6.38 -9.10
N GLY A 181 -10.45 -7.49 -8.36
CA GLY A 181 -10.85 -8.82 -8.81
C GLY A 181 -9.86 -9.47 -9.77
N GLU A 182 -8.62 -8.98 -9.83
CA GLU A 182 -7.57 -9.50 -10.70
C GLU A 182 -6.57 -10.37 -9.92
N PHE A 183 -6.00 -11.36 -10.60
CA PHE A 183 -4.90 -12.16 -10.06
C PHE A 183 -3.56 -11.64 -10.60
N VAL A 184 -2.68 -11.22 -9.69
CA VAL A 184 -1.38 -10.63 -10.04
C VAL A 184 -0.22 -11.46 -9.52
N ASN A 185 0.93 -11.32 -10.19
CA ASN A 185 2.21 -11.85 -9.75
C ASN A 185 2.87 -10.82 -8.80
N PRO A 186 3.15 -11.16 -7.53
CA PRO A 186 3.73 -10.23 -6.56
C PRO A 186 5.19 -9.83 -6.86
N GLU A 187 5.91 -10.56 -7.72
CA GLU A 187 7.25 -10.13 -8.20
C GLU A 187 7.17 -9.10 -9.33
N GLU A 188 6.08 -9.08 -10.10
CA GLU A 188 5.87 -8.16 -11.22
C GLU A 188 5.12 -6.90 -10.79
N VAL A 189 4.16 -7.05 -9.87
CA VAL A 189 3.30 -5.97 -9.38
C VAL A 189 3.45 -5.88 -7.87
N GLN A 190 3.74 -4.68 -7.39
CA GLN A 190 3.82 -4.44 -5.97
C GLN A 190 2.43 -4.42 -5.33
N VAL A 191 2.16 -5.39 -4.46
CA VAL A 191 0.87 -5.54 -3.78
C VAL A 191 0.99 -5.25 -2.29
N PHE A 192 -0.01 -4.58 -1.75
CA PHE A 192 -0.07 -4.15 -0.36
C PHE A 192 -1.25 -4.78 0.37
N PHE A 193 -1.10 -4.97 1.68
CA PHE A 193 -2.25 -5.23 2.54
C PHE A 193 -3.15 -4.00 2.61
N PRO A 194 -4.48 -4.19 2.58
CA PRO A 194 -5.41 -3.10 2.84
C PRO A 194 -5.28 -2.64 4.29
N SER A 195 -5.28 -1.33 4.51
CA SER A 195 -5.33 -0.76 5.87
C SER A 195 -6.72 -0.95 6.47
N ASP A 196 -6.80 -1.54 7.68
CA ASP A 196 -8.03 -1.77 8.44
C ASP A 196 -8.85 -0.50 8.72
N GLN A 197 -8.26 0.69 8.55
CA GLN A 197 -8.82 1.99 8.96
C GLN A 197 -9.35 2.85 7.80
N GLU A 198 -9.35 2.35 6.56
CA GLU A 198 -9.68 3.17 5.39
C GLU A 198 -10.64 2.44 4.45
N GLU A 199 -11.95 2.54 4.68
CA GLU A 199 -12.97 2.14 3.68
C GLU A 199 -12.82 2.90 2.35
N ASN A 200 -12.27 4.11 2.40
CA ASN A 200 -12.04 4.98 1.24
C ASN A 200 -10.57 5.38 1.14
N PHE A 201 -9.68 4.39 1.00
CA PHE A 201 -8.32 4.68 0.57
C PHE A 201 -8.42 5.38 -0.80
N PRO A 202 -7.81 6.56 -1.02
CA PRO A 202 -7.81 7.17 -2.35
C PRO A 202 -7.36 6.13 -3.37
N GLU A 203 -8.02 6.02 -4.52
CA GLU A 203 -7.47 5.29 -5.66
C GLU A 203 -6.19 6.02 -6.10
N ILE A 204 -5.08 5.77 -5.40
CA ILE A 204 -3.78 6.26 -5.76
C ILE A 204 -3.32 5.34 -6.88
N GLU A 205 -3.45 5.85 -8.10
CA GLU A 205 -2.89 5.21 -9.29
C GLU A 205 -1.46 4.70 -9.02
N GLY A 206 -1.26 3.40 -9.21
CA GLY A 206 -0.01 2.70 -8.90
C GLY A 206 0.00 1.87 -7.61
N LEU A 207 -1.03 1.97 -6.75
CA LEU A 207 -1.19 1.06 -5.60
C LEU A 207 -2.11 -0.12 -5.94
N CYS A 208 -1.65 -1.33 -5.64
CA CYS A 208 -2.41 -2.56 -5.78
C CYS A 208 -2.65 -3.16 -4.39
N PHE A 209 -3.91 -3.41 -4.03
CA PHE A 209 -4.27 -3.96 -2.72
C PHE A 209 -4.80 -5.38 -2.82
N VAL A 210 -4.44 -6.21 -1.85
CA VAL A 210 -5.09 -7.52 -1.66
C VAL A 210 -6.57 -7.33 -1.33
N LYS A 211 -7.42 -8.20 -1.87
CA LYS A 211 -8.85 -8.21 -1.57
C LYS A 211 -9.12 -8.41 -0.07
N ARG A 212 -9.76 -7.43 0.58
CA ARG A 212 -10.04 -7.39 2.03
C ARG A 212 -10.82 -8.59 2.54
N SER A 213 -11.78 -9.07 1.77
CA SER A 213 -12.64 -10.19 2.18
C SER A 213 -11.87 -11.49 2.40
N LEU A 214 -10.65 -11.62 1.87
CA LEU A 214 -9.74 -12.73 2.17
C LEU A 214 -9.09 -12.66 3.56
N LEU A 215 -9.13 -11.48 4.20
CA LEU A 215 -8.39 -11.17 5.43
C LEU A 215 -9.29 -11.02 6.68
N ASN A 216 -10.60 -11.23 6.54
CA ASN A 216 -11.60 -10.91 7.58
C ASN A 216 -12.14 -12.14 8.34
N GLU A 217 -11.58 -13.32 8.12
CA GLU A 217 -12.15 -14.61 8.53
C GLU A 217 -11.24 -15.34 9.53
N GLU A 218 -11.67 -16.47 10.11
CA GLU A 218 -10.89 -17.21 11.12
C GLU A 218 -9.48 -17.58 10.64
N ASP A 219 -9.31 -17.86 9.34
CA ASP A 219 -8.03 -18.22 8.71
C ASP A 219 -7.18 -17.02 8.28
N ALA A 220 -7.59 -15.79 8.61
CA ALA A 220 -6.95 -14.55 8.15
C ALA A 220 -5.45 -14.52 8.44
N GLU A 221 -5.02 -15.03 9.60
CA GLU A 221 -3.60 -15.00 9.98
C GLU A 221 -2.75 -15.92 9.09
N CYS A 222 -3.27 -17.11 8.74
CA CYS A 222 -2.58 -18.02 7.83
C CYS A 222 -2.46 -17.42 6.44
N VAL A 223 -3.54 -16.80 5.95
CA VAL A 223 -3.57 -16.08 4.68
C VAL A 223 -2.59 -14.91 4.68
N LYS A 224 -2.60 -14.07 5.72
CA LYS A 224 -1.65 -12.95 5.88
C LYS A 224 -0.20 -13.44 5.89
N SER A 225 0.10 -14.50 6.65
CA SER A 225 1.42 -15.13 6.67
C SER A 225 1.86 -15.58 5.27
N PHE A 226 0.99 -16.29 4.55
CA PHE A 226 1.27 -16.74 3.19
C PHE A 226 1.58 -15.57 2.25
N LEU A 227 0.67 -14.59 2.20
CA LEU A 227 0.78 -13.42 1.33
C LEU A 227 2.06 -12.62 1.62
N LYS A 228 2.40 -12.45 2.91
CA LYS A 228 3.64 -11.80 3.33
C LYS A 228 4.88 -12.56 2.83
N ASN A 229 4.87 -13.89 2.93
CA ASN A 229 5.99 -14.72 2.49
C ASN A 229 6.22 -14.69 0.98
N ILE A 230 5.17 -14.46 0.19
CA ILE A 230 5.26 -14.37 -1.27
C ILE A 230 5.47 -12.94 -1.79
N GLY A 231 5.59 -11.93 -0.90
CA GLY A 231 6.00 -10.58 -1.27
C GLY A 231 4.95 -9.49 -1.11
N VAL A 232 3.75 -9.81 -0.60
CA VAL A 232 2.78 -8.77 -0.21
C VAL A 232 3.32 -8.03 1.02
N ARG A 233 3.30 -6.70 0.98
CA ARG A 233 3.87 -5.87 2.03
C ARG A 233 2.82 -5.01 2.72
N GLU A 234 3.13 -4.58 3.94
CA GLU A 234 2.36 -3.51 4.57
C GLU A 234 2.59 -2.20 3.82
N LEU A 235 1.55 -1.36 3.79
CA LEU A 235 1.65 -0.04 3.19
C LEU A 235 2.47 0.88 4.12
N ASP A 236 3.62 1.36 3.66
CA ASP A 236 4.39 2.36 4.39
C ASP A 236 3.84 3.77 4.08
N ASP A 237 3.20 4.37 5.08
CA ASP A 237 2.67 5.74 5.02
C ASP A 237 3.72 6.76 4.50
N TYR A 238 5.00 6.59 4.85
CA TYR A 238 6.07 7.45 4.32
C TYR A 238 6.23 7.30 2.82
N GLU A 239 6.28 6.06 2.31
CA GLU A 239 6.45 5.80 0.87
C GLU A 239 5.25 6.32 0.08
N VAL A 240 4.02 6.14 0.58
CA VAL A 240 2.82 6.65 -0.08
C VAL A 240 2.87 8.17 -0.17
N ILE A 241 3.17 8.85 0.94
CA ILE A 241 3.20 10.30 0.95
C ILE A 241 4.33 10.82 0.04
N VAL A 242 5.56 10.34 0.25
CA VAL A 242 6.76 10.92 -0.37
C VAL A 242 6.92 10.49 -1.82
N ASN A 243 6.61 9.23 -2.17
CA ASN A 243 6.88 8.69 -3.50
C ASN A 243 5.64 8.68 -4.41
N LEU A 244 4.43 8.73 -3.87
CA LEU A 244 3.20 8.68 -4.69
C LEU A 244 2.42 9.99 -4.66
N ILE A 245 2.13 10.53 -3.47
CA ILE A 245 1.27 11.72 -3.34
C ILE A 245 2.04 13.00 -3.68
N LEU A 246 3.12 13.32 -2.97
CA LEU A 246 3.85 14.58 -3.13
C LEU A 246 4.36 14.83 -4.56
N PRO A 247 4.85 13.81 -5.32
CA PRO A 247 5.32 14.01 -6.68
C PRO A 247 4.22 14.50 -7.64
N LYS A 248 2.95 14.12 -7.43
CA LYS A 248 1.82 14.57 -8.27
C LYS A 248 1.64 16.09 -8.25
N TYR A 249 2.02 16.76 -7.16
CA TYR A 249 1.93 18.23 -7.02
C TYR A 249 3.12 18.98 -7.63
N LYS A 250 4.08 18.26 -8.22
CA LYS A 250 5.18 18.80 -9.01
C LYS A 250 5.02 18.51 -10.50
N ALA A 251 4.05 17.67 -10.87
CA ALA A 251 3.79 17.28 -12.25
C ALA A 251 3.13 18.40 -13.06
N VAL A 252 3.15 18.25 -14.38
CA VAL A 252 2.49 19.20 -15.31
C VAL A 252 0.97 19.12 -15.16
N SER A 253 0.43 17.90 -14.99
CA SER A 253 -0.98 17.67 -14.67
C SER A 253 -1.14 17.56 -13.16
N LEU A 254 -1.83 18.53 -12.56
CA LEU A 254 -2.09 18.55 -11.12
C LEU A 254 -3.31 17.66 -10.78
N PRO A 255 -3.36 17.09 -9.56
CA PRO A 255 -4.51 16.34 -9.08
C PRO A 255 -5.82 17.12 -9.15
N SER A 256 -6.93 16.40 -9.35
CA SER A 256 -8.28 16.97 -9.23
C SER A 256 -8.55 17.45 -7.79
N GLN A 257 -9.57 18.27 -7.58
CA GLN A 257 -9.89 18.78 -6.24
C GLN A 257 -10.34 17.64 -5.32
N GLU A 258 -11.13 16.71 -5.84
CA GLU A 258 -11.59 15.50 -5.14
C GLU A 258 -10.39 14.61 -4.75
N GLU A 259 -9.49 14.31 -5.70
CA GLU A 259 -8.27 13.54 -5.43
C GLU A 259 -7.41 14.22 -4.36
N ASN A 260 -7.25 15.54 -4.45
CA ASN A 260 -6.52 16.32 -3.46
C ASN A 260 -7.13 16.25 -2.06
N ILE A 261 -8.46 16.31 -1.94
CA ILE A 261 -9.15 16.16 -0.65
C ILE A 261 -8.83 14.80 -0.03
N HIS A 262 -8.84 13.73 -0.83
CA HIS A 262 -8.46 12.41 -0.35
C HIS A 262 -6.98 12.33 0.07
N HIS A 263 -6.06 12.91 -0.72
CA HIS A 263 -4.64 12.98 -0.37
C HIS A 263 -4.40 13.68 0.97
N ILE A 264 -5.00 14.85 1.20
CA ILE A 264 -4.82 15.62 2.44
C ILE A 264 -5.40 14.90 3.65
N ARG A 265 -6.56 14.25 3.50
CA ARG A 265 -7.17 13.43 4.56
C ARG A 265 -6.32 12.21 4.89
N TYR A 266 -5.78 11.54 3.87
CA TYR A 266 -4.84 10.43 4.06
C TYR A 266 -3.59 10.89 4.81
N ILE A 267 -2.94 11.97 4.36
CA ILE A 267 -1.75 12.54 5.00
C ILE A 267 -2.01 12.84 6.48
N LYS A 268 -3.17 13.44 6.83
CA LYS A 268 -3.53 13.73 8.22
C LYS A 268 -3.53 12.45 9.07
N LYS A 269 -4.19 11.39 8.60
CA LYS A 269 -4.27 10.10 9.31
C LYS A 269 -2.91 9.42 9.39
N ALA A 270 -2.18 9.36 8.28
CA ALA A 270 -0.87 8.74 8.17
C ALA A 270 0.17 9.37 9.12
N ILE A 271 0.17 10.70 9.29
CA ILE A 271 1.07 11.40 10.22
C ILE A 271 0.75 11.10 11.70
N GLU A 272 -0.48 10.71 12.02
CA GLU A 272 -0.84 10.26 13.37
C GLU A 272 -0.27 8.85 13.66
N ARG A 273 -0.09 8.02 12.62
CA ARG A 273 0.47 6.65 12.71
C ARG A 273 2.00 6.59 12.57
N THR A 274 2.60 7.56 11.89
CA THR A 274 4.03 7.57 11.58
C THR A 274 4.88 7.87 12.82
N GLY A 275 5.97 7.11 13.01
CA GLY A 275 6.95 7.34 14.08
C GLY A 275 7.62 8.73 14.01
N SER A 276 8.15 9.21 15.12
CA SER A 276 8.61 10.60 15.28
C SER A 276 9.66 11.05 14.25
N GLU A 277 10.64 10.20 13.92
CA GLU A 277 11.73 10.56 12.99
C GLU A 277 11.22 10.78 11.56
N LYS A 278 10.51 9.81 10.98
CA LYS A 278 9.91 9.91 9.64
C LYS A 278 8.88 11.04 9.56
N LYS A 279 8.17 11.30 10.66
CA LYS A 279 7.15 12.34 10.75
C LYS A 279 7.71 13.74 10.51
N ASP A 280 8.82 14.09 11.14
CA ASP A 280 9.42 15.43 10.99
C ASP A 280 9.88 15.67 9.54
N GLU A 281 10.45 14.65 8.90
CA GLU A 281 10.84 14.70 7.50
C GLU A 281 9.62 14.91 6.57
N ILE A 282 8.56 14.12 6.76
CA ILE A 282 7.30 14.27 6.00
C ILE A 282 6.74 15.69 6.16
N LEU A 283 6.74 16.23 7.38
CA LEU A 283 6.23 17.57 7.66
C LEU A 283 7.06 18.65 6.94
N GLU A 284 8.39 18.53 6.92
CA GLU A 284 9.26 19.46 6.20
C GLU A 284 9.07 19.41 4.68
N LEU A 285 8.78 18.24 4.11
CA LEU A 285 8.44 18.07 2.70
C LEU A 285 7.07 18.69 2.37
N ILE A 286 6.06 18.43 3.20
CA ILE A 286 4.71 18.96 3.02
C ILE A 286 4.69 20.49 3.09
N LYS A 287 5.37 21.09 4.08
CA LYS A 287 5.45 22.56 4.26
C LYS A 287 5.83 23.32 3.00
N LYS A 288 6.68 22.71 2.15
CA LYS A 288 7.25 23.30 0.93
C LYS A 288 6.56 22.79 -0.35
N SER A 289 5.58 21.91 -0.23
CA SER A 289 4.89 21.32 -1.37
C SER A 289 3.61 22.10 -1.67
N LYS A 290 3.35 22.40 -2.95
CA LYS A 290 2.11 23.06 -3.41
C LYS A 290 0.94 22.10 -3.36
N ILE A 291 0.49 21.76 -2.16
CA ILE A 291 -0.46 20.67 -1.91
C ILE A 291 -1.80 21.15 -1.36
N LEU A 292 -1.84 22.30 -0.68
CA LEU A 292 -3.09 22.79 -0.12
C LEU A 292 -3.89 23.55 -1.16
N LEU A 293 -5.12 23.08 -1.35
CA LEU A 293 -6.18 23.78 -2.05
C LEU A 293 -6.52 25.03 -1.24
N VAL A 294 -6.35 26.17 -1.88
CA VAL A 294 -6.72 27.47 -1.32
C VAL A 294 -7.78 28.12 -2.19
N ARG A 295 -8.57 28.97 -1.57
CA ARG A 295 -9.49 29.86 -2.29
C ARG A 295 -9.04 31.30 -2.14
N ASN A 296 -8.95 32.02 -3.26
CA ASN A 296 -8.76 33.46 -3.23
C ASN A 296 -10.11 34.18 -3.03
N LYS A 297 -10.09 35.51 -2.87
CA LYS A 297 -11.32 36.30 -2.67
C LYS A 297 -12.26 36.35 -3.88
N ILE A 298 -11.76 36.05 -5.06
CA ILE A 298 -12.51 36.04 -6.32
C ILE A 298 -13.15 34.64 -6.53
N GLY A 299 -12.84 33.67 -5.67
CA GLY A 299 -13.38 32.31 -5.71
C GLY A 299 -12.53 31.33 -6.52
N GLU A 300 -11.40 31.77 -7.07
CA GLU A 300 -10.48 30.89 -7.80
C GLU A 300 -9.75 29.97 -6.83
N THR A 301 -9.51 28.75 -7.30
CA THR A 301 -8.83 27.70 -6.54
C THR A 301 -7.47 27.43 -7.15
N LEU A 302 -6.46 27.28 -6.29
CA LEU A 302 -5.11 26.90 -6.69
C LEU A 302 -4.47 26.09 -5.56
N TYR A 303 -3.35 25.42 -5.87
CA TYR A 303 -2.55 24.73 -4.87
C TYR A 303 -1.36 25.60 -4.42
N LEU A 304 -1.21 25.77 -3.11
CA LEU A 304 -0.12 26.53 -2.50
C LEU A 304 0.64 25.74 -1.42
N GLU A 305 1.84 26.20 -1.12
CA GLU A 305 2.64 25.70 -0.01
C GLU A 305 1.97 26.04 1.33
N PRO A 306 1.82 25.09 2.27
CA PRO A 306 1.24 25.36 3.60
C PRO A 306 1.84 26.57 4.31
N GLU A 307 3.15 26.80 4.16
CA GLU A 307 3.85 27.94 4.77
C GLU A 307 3.38 29.31 4.23
N ARG A 308 2.48 29.38 3.25
CA ARG A 308 1.96 30.63 2.67
C ARG A 308 0.45 30.79 2.83
N VAL A 309 -0.17 29.92 3.63
CA VAL A 309 -1.62 29.82 3.73
C VAL A 309 -2.09 30.07 5.15
N TYR A 310 -3.19 30.82 5.27
CA TYR A 310 -3.85 31.12 6.54
C TYR A 310 -4.97 30.14 6.85
N ILE A 311 -5.18 29.87 8.14
CA ILE A 311 -6.22 28.95 8.63
C ILE A 311 -7.52 29.75 8.85
N PRO A 312 -8.62 29.48 8.11
CA PRO A 312 -9.86 30.26 8.23
C PRO A 312 -10.73 29.86 9.42
N LYS A 313 -11.79 30.64 9.66
CA LYS A 313 -12.83 30.49 10.68
C LYS A 313 -13.43 29.09 10.73
N ALA A 314 -13.56 28.41 9.59
CA ALA A 314 -14.04 27.02 9.53
C ALA A 314 -13.24 26.10 10.48
N TYR A 315 -11.93 26.34 10.60
CA TYR A 315 -11.00 25.58 11.44
C TYR A 315 -10.70 26.26 12.77
N THR A 316 -10.67 27.59 12.86
CA THR A 316 -10.31 28.30 14.11
C THR A 316 -11.51 28.64 15.00
N GLY A 317 -12.73 28.62 14.45
CA GLY A 317 -13.94 29.12 15.10
C GLY A 317 -14.03 30.65 15.20
N ASN A 318 -13.04 31.41 14.73
CA ASN A 318 -13.03 32.88 14.78
C ASN A 318 -12.62 33.48 13.42
N ASN A 319 -13.15 34.65 13.08
CA ASN A 319 -12.93 35.31 11.79
C ASN A 319 -11.87 36.42 11.86
N LEU A 320 -10.93 36.36 12.82
CA LEU A 320 -9.98 37.45 13.06
C LEU A 320 -9.08 37.68 11.84
N LEU A 321 -8.57 36.62 11.22
CA LEU A 321 -7.68 36.72 10.06
C LEU A 321 -8.43 37.21 8.82
N GLU A 322 -9.63 36.70 8.55
CA GLU A 322 -10.44 37.13 7.42
C GLU A 322 -10.81 38.61 7.55
N THR A 323 -11.18 39.03 8.76
CA THR A 323 -11.47 40.45 9.05
C THR A 323 -10.21 41.29 8.86
N TYR A 324 -9.08 40.87 9.42
CA TYR A 324 -7.79 41.55 9.29
C TYR A 324 -7.35 41.73 7.83
N PHE A 325 -7.48 40.68 7.02
CA PHE A 325 -7.10 40.70 5.61
C PHE A 325 -8.18 41.30 4.70
N THR A 326 -9.22 41.96 5.20
CA THR A 326 -10.24 42.64 4.36
C THR A 326 -9.57 43.59 3.37
N GLY A 327 -9.94 43.53 2.08
CA GLY A 327 -9.28 44.29 1.01
C GLY A 327 -7.86 43.83 0.60
N TYR A 328 -7.26 42.84 1.28
CA TYR A 328 -5.93 42.30 0.95
C TYR A 328 -6.00 40.91 0.28
N PRO A 329 -5.10 40.58 -0.67
CA PRO A 329 -5.05 39.25 -1.29
C PRO A 329 -4.35 38.24 -0.36
N ALA A 330 -5.11 37.66 0.58
CA ALA A 330 -4.67 36.55 1.41
C ALA A 330 -5.31 35.23 0.94
N TYR A 331 -4.59 34.12 1.13
CA TYR A 331 -5.05 32.77 0.77
C TYR A 331 -5.42 31.99 2.03
N PHE A 332 -6.61 31.39 2.01
CA PHE A 332 -7.11 30.56 3.10
C PHE A 332 -7.28 29.12 2.64
N VAL A 333 -6.97 28.17 3.54
CA VAL A 333 -7.18 26.73 3.31
C VAL A 333 -8.65 26.48 2.96
N ASP A 334 -8.92 25.69 1.92
CA ASP A 334 -10.29 25.32 1.55
C ASP A 334 -10.94 24.44 2.64
N GLU A 335 -12.18 24.74 3.01
CA GLU A 335 -12.88 24.08 4.13
C GLU A 335 -13.31 22.63 3.84
N ARG A 336 -13.27 22.19 2.57
CA ARG A 336 -13.69 20.82 2.17
C ARG A 336 -12.84 19.72 2.77
N TYR A 337 -11.66 20.02 3.30
CA TYR A 337 -10.89 19.02 4.03
C TYR A 337 -11.55 18.63 5.36
N LEU A 338 -12.34 19.52 5.96
CA LEU A 338 -12.84 19.35 7.32
C LEU A 338 -13.80 18.15 7.44
N GLU A 339 -13.30 17.10 8.08
CA GLU A 339 -14.02 15.86 8.41
C GLU A 339 -13.53 15.35 9.78
N GLY A 340 -14.42 14.86 10.65
CA GLY A 340 -13.97 14.29 11.94
C GLY A 340 -13.51 15.31 13.00
N GLY A 341 -14.10 16.52 13.00
CA GLY A 341 -13.99 17.49 14.09
C GLY A 341 -12.94 18.59 13.89
N ARG A 342 -13.26 19.81 14.31
CA ARG A 342 -12.49 21.03 14.04
C ARG A 342 -11.09 21.03 14.67
N ASP A 343 -10.97 20.60 15.92
CA ASP A 343 -9.74 20.79 16.71
C ASP A 343 -8.57 19.94 16.21
N THR A 344 -8.87 18.73 15.72
CA THR A 344 -7.85 17.83 15.15
C THR A 344 -7.28 18.41 13.85
N TRP A 345 -8.12 19.03 13.02
CA TRP A 345 -7.70 19.73 11.81
C TRP A 345 -6.91 21.00 12.12
N LEU A 346 -7.34 21.80 13.10
CA LEU A 346 -6.58 22.99 13.49
C LEU A 346 -5.16 22.62 13.92
N LYS A 347 -5.00 21.56 14.73
CA LYS A 347 -3.69 21.05 15.14
C LYS A 347 -2.87 20.56 13.94
N PHE A 348 -3.49 19.80 13.04
CA PHE A 348 -2.84 19.29 11.84
C PHE A 348 -2.36 20.41 10.90
N LEU A 349 -3.22 21.38 10.58
CA LEU A 349 -2.90 22.50 9.69
C LEU A 349 -1.72 23.33 10.23
N LYS A 350 -1.68 23.61 11.54
CA LYS A 350 -0.53 24.26 12.17
C LYS A 350 0.74 23.42 12.05
N MET A 351 0.64 22.10 12.27
CA MET A 351 1.77 21.18 12.21
C MET A 351 2.40 21.13 10.80
N ILE A 352 1.59 21.18 9.75
CA ILE A 352 2.07 21.23 8.36
C ILE A 352 2.50 22.64 7.91
N GLY A 353 2.43 23.66 8.78
CA GLY A 353 2.97 24.99 8.52
C GLY A 353 1.95 26.10 8.18
N CYS A 354 0.65 25.82 8.20
CA CYS A 354 -0.37 26.86 8.01
C CYS A 354 -0.40 27.83 9.19
N LYS A 355 -0.80 29.07 8.91
CA LYS A 355 -0.69 30.19 9.84
C LYS A 355 -2.02 30.58 10.44
N ASP A 356 -2.08 30.69 11.76
CA ASP A 356 -3.24 31.21 12.51
C ASP A 356 -3.05 32.66 12.99
N VAL A 357 -1.94 33.29 12.58
CA VAL A 357 -1.61 34.70 12.77
C VAL A 357 -0.92 35.24 11.51
N PRO A 358 -0.98 36.56 11.23
CA PRO A 358 -0.26 37.15 10.11
C PRO A 358 1.25 36.95 10.22
N ASP A 359 1.92 36.79 9.08
CA ASP A 359 3.38 36.64 9.08
C ASP A 359 4.13 37.89 9.51
N ILE A 360 5.26 37.67 10.19
CA ILE A 360 6.29 38.69 10.37
C ILE A 360 7.28 38.54 9.21
N ILE A 361 7.34 39.55 8.36
CA ILE A 361 8.22 39.66 7.21
C ILE A 361 9.42 40.51 7.61
N CYS A 362 10.62 39.93 7.59
CA CYS A 362 11.84 40.71 7.74
C CYS A 362 12.05 41.54 6.46
N VAL A 363 12.21 42.84 6.60
CA VAL A 363 12.51 43.76 5.50
C VAL A 363 13.87 44.35 5.74
N VAL A 364 14.83 43.97 4.88
CA VAL A 364 16.17 44.53 4.92
C VAL A 364 16.18 45.78 4.04
N LYS A 365 16.32 46.94 4.68
CA LYS A 365 16.37 48.25 4.00
C LYS A 365 17.81 48.73 3.92
N TYR A 366 18.20 49.18 2.72
CA TYR A 366 19.54 49.67 2.43
C TYR A 366 19.49 51.17 2.27
N TYR A 367 20.19 51.90 3.13
CA TYR A 367 20.25 53.36 3.09
C TYR A 367 21.59 53.83 2.54
N ARG A 368 21.55 54.83 1.65
CA ARG A 368 22.75 55.54 1.19
C ARG A 368 22.71 56.97 1.71
N TYR A 369 23.72 57.35 2.50
CA TYR A 369 23.92 58.75 2.87
C TYR A 369 24.61 59.48 1.70
N SER A 370 23.86 60.39 1.07
CA SER A 370 24.48 61.45 0.26
C SER A 370 24.95 62.51 1.26
N GLY A 371 26.22 62.92 1.21
CA GLY A 371 26.89 63.69 2.27
C GLY A 371 26.41 65.14 2.49
N TYR A 372 25.15 65.45 2.20
CA TYR A 372 24.51 66.71 2.51
C TYR A 372 23.28 66.44 3.37
N ILE A 373 23.07 67.33 4.34
CA ILE A 373 21.99 67.32 5.32
C ILE A 373 20.65 67.21 4.58
N ASP A 374 20.16 65.98 4.41
CA ASP A 374 18.76 65.61 4.24
C ASP A 374 18.66 64.08 4.24
N PHE A 375 17.54 63.60 4.77
CA PHE A 375 17.26 62.22 5.19
C PHE A 375 17.86 61.12 4.29
N PRO A 376 18.36 60.02 4.89
CA PRO A 376 18.91 58.91 4.12
C PRO A 376 17.85 58.31 3.18
N SER A 377 18.13 58.30 1.88
CA SER A 377 17.24 57.70 0.87
C SER A 377 17.41 56.17 0.86
N ILE A 378 16.30 55.44 0.85
CA ILE A 378 16.30 53.99 0.63
C ILE A 378 16.80 53.74 -0.79
N TYR A 379 17.97 53.11 -0.89
CA TYR A 379 18.62 52.77 -2.16
C TYR A 379 18.18 51.40 -2.67
N HIS A 380 17.83 50.49 -1.76
CA HIS A 380 17.33 49.16 -2.08
C HIS A 380 16.48 48.64 -0.91
N GLU A 381 15.52 47.76 -1.19
CA GLU A 381 14.69 47.09 -0.18
C GLU A 381 14.53 45.62 -0.59
N ARG A 382 14.78 44.70 0.35
CA ARG A 382 14.59 43.26 0.14
C ARG A 382 13.69 42.71 1.24
N LYS A 383 12.55 42.15 0.86
CA LYS A 383 11.64 41.44 1.78
C LYS A 383 12.05 39.98 1.86
N ILE A 384 12.22 39.48 3.08
CA ILE A 384 12.72 38.14 3.37
C ILE A 384 11.78 37.51 4.40
N THR A 385 11.19 36.38 4.04
CA THR A 385 10.20 35.66 4.85
C THR A 385 10.82 34.53 5.69
N LYS A 386 12.14 34.33 5.64
CA LYS A 386 12.87 33.31 6.40
C LYS A 386 13.92 33.95 7.31
N LYS A 387 14.23 33.26 8.42
CA LYS A 387 15.33 33.62 9.33
C LYS A 387 16.65 33.58 8.56
N ILE A 388 17.34 34.72 8.47
CA ILE A 388 18.56 34.88 7.67
C ILE A 388 19.77 34.38 8.46
N ASP A 389 20.69 33.66 7.80
CA ASP A 389 22.08 33.54 8.26
C ASP A 389 22.83 34.81 7.86
N TRP A 390 23.12 35.64 8.86
CA TRP A 390 23.78 36.94 8.67
C TRP A 390 25.15 36.82 8.01
N ASN A 391 25.87 35.73 8.24
CA ASN A 391 27.20 35.55 7.66
C ASN A 391 27.10 35.28 6.15
N GLU A 392 26.07 34.54 5.72
CA GLU A 392 25.81 34.27 4.31
C GLU A 392 25.34 35.53 3.58
N LEU A 393 24.47 36.32 4.22
CA LEU A 393 24.04 37.61 3.68
C LEU A 393 25.20 38.59 3.53
N ILE A 394 26.04 38.75 4.56
CA ILE A 394 27.23 39.62 4.53
C ILE A 394 28.19 39.17 3.40
N ALA A 395 28.43 37.87 3.25
CA ALA A 395 29.26 37.35 2.17
C ALA A 395 28.68 37.61 0.76
N GLU A 396 27.36 37.54 0.60
CA GLU A 396 26.66 37.93 -0.65
C GLU A 396 26.82 39.44 -0.92
N LEU A 397 26.73 40.27 0.12
CA LEU A 397 26.81 41.73 0.03
C LEU A 397 28.23 42.23 -0.27
N GLU A 398 29.26 41.61 0.32
CA GLU A 398 30.66 41.86 -0.02
C GLU A 398 30.92 41.53 -1.50
N LYS A 399 30.38 40.40 -2.00
CA LYS A 399 30.48 40.02 -3.44
C LYS A 399 29.81 41.02 -4.39
N ARG A 400 28.70 41.63 -3.98
CA ARG A 400 27.98 42.63 -4.80
C ARG A 400 28.53 44.05 -4.66
N GLY A 401 29.58 44.24 -3.85
CA GLY A 401 30.17 45.56 -3.58
C GLY A 401 29.23 46.50 -2.80
N LEU A 402 28.20 45.96 -2.15
CA LEU A 402 27.19 46.70 -1.39
C LEU A 402 27.60 46.90 0.07
N GLU A 403 28.57 46.13 0.55
CA GLU A 403 29.19 46.33 1.86
C GLU A 403 30.69 46.57 1.67
N ARG A 404 31.17 47.76 2.04
CA ARG A 404 32.58 47.96 2.39
C ARG A 404 32.61 47.95 3.91
N LYS A 405 33.34 47.00 4.50
CA LYS A 405 33.48 46.70 5.94
C LYS A 405 33.74 47.90 6.88
N TYR A 406 33.91 49.12 6.36
CA TYR A 406 34.21 50.35 7.08
C TYR A 406 33.54 51.61 6.48
N SER A 407 32.47 51.47 5.69
CA SER A 407 31.82 52.64 5.07
C SER A 407 30.76 53.26 5.98
N THR A 408 30.98 54.50 6.43
CA THR A 408 29.99 55.35 7.12
C THR A 408 28.82 55.80 6.24
N ARG A 409 28.80 55.42 4.94
CA ARG A 409 27.79 55.85 3.96
C ARG A 409 26.66 54.85 3.69
N TYR A 410 26.77 53.62 4.18
CA TYR A 410 25.80 52.56 3.93
C TYR A 410 25.36 51.95 5.25
N HIS A 411 24.05 51.98 5.51
CA HIS A 411 23.44 51.34 6.67
C HIS A 411 22.45 50.29 6.20
N VAL A 412 22.58 49.08 6.74
CA VAL A 412 21.59 48.02 6.62
C VAL A 412 20.72 48.09 7.86
N ILE A 413 19.43 48.34 7.69
CA ILE A 413 18.44 48.30 8.77
C ILE A 413 17.60 47.05 8.58
N GLU A 414 17.56 46.23 9.63
CA GLU A 414 16.56 45.18 9.78
C GLU A 414 15.26 45.84 10.26
N ASP A 415 14.25 45.82 9.40
CA ASP A 415 12.89 46.24 9.74
C ASP A 415 11.98 45.02 9.70
N TYR A 416 10.84 45.07 10.39
CA TYR A 416 9.89 43.98 10.43
C TYR A 416 8.51 44.49 10.05
N GLU A 417 7.95 43.95 8.98
CA GLU A 417 6.58 44.19 8.57
C GLU A 417 5.70 43.03 9.03
N ILE A 418 4.43 43.31 9.30
CA ILE A 418 3.42 42.27 9.48
C ILE A 418 2.60 42.20 8.19
N ASP A 419 2.50 41.01 7.60
CA ASP A 419 1.79 40.80 6.33
C ASP A 419 0.36 41.34 6.41
N GLY A 420 -0.06 42.16 5.45
CA GLY A 420 -1.38 42.80 5.44
C GLY A 420 -1.58 43.99 6.38
N LEU A 421 -0.64 44.32 7.28
CA LEU A 421 -0.83 45.36 8.30
C LEU A 421 -1.04 46.76 7.68
N LYS A 422 -0.23 47.11 6.69
CA LYS A 422 -0.36 48.40 5.98
C LYS A 422 -1.74 48.56 5.35
N ASN A 423 -2.27 47.49 4.75
CA ASN A 423 -3.61 47.49 4.19
C ASN A 423 -4.67 47.69 5.29
N ALA A 424 -4.60 46.90 6.38
CA ALA A 424 -5.52 47.02 7.50
C ALA A 424 -5.54 48.45 8.09
N LEU A 425 -4.36 49.05 8.30
CA LEU A 425 -4.24 50.43 8.79
C LEU A 425 -4.80 51.46 7.81
N ASN A 426 -4.58 51.28 6.50
CA ASN A 426 -5.14 52.16 5.49
C ASN A 426 -6.68 52.08 5.46
N THR A 427 -7.26 50.88 5.59
CA THR A 427 -8.72 50.69 5.67
C THR A 427 -9.32 51.31 6.93
N ILE A 428 -8.61 51.26 8.06
CA ILE A 428 -9.02 51.94 9.29
C ILE A 428 -9.00 53.45 9.09
N LYS A 429 -7.91 53.99 8.52
CA LYS A 429 -7.76 55.44 8.24
C LYS A 429 -8.79 55.98 7.27
N SER A 430 -9.19 55.18 6.28
CA SER A 430 -10.19 55.60 5.29
C SER A 430 -11.62 55.63 5.82
N GLY A 431 -11.86 55.23 7.08
CA GLY A 431 -13.19 55.30 7.71
C GLY A 431 -14.23 54.36 7.08
N ASN A 432 -13.80 53.24 6.50
CA ASN A 432 -14.70 52.23 5.94
C ASN A 432 -15.62 51.64 7.03
N ASP A 433 -16.82 51.19 6.70
CA ASP A 433 -17.78 50.56 7.62
C ASP A 433 -17.18 49.41 8.46
N ASN A 434 -16.14 48.75 7.95
CA ASN A 434 -15.42 47.68 8.64
C ASN A 434 -14.30 48.15 9.59
N ALA A 435 -14.00 49.45 9.69
CA ALA A 435 -12.84 49.99 10.40
C ALA A 435 -12.77 49.56 11.88
N LEU A 436 -13.90 49.52 12.58
CA LEU A 436 -13.95 49.09 13.99
C LEU A 436 -13.64 47.58 14.13
N ALA A 437 -14.18 46.74 13.25
CA ALA A 437 -13.96 45.30 13.26
C ALA A 437 -12.51 44.96 12.89
N ILE A 438 -11.94 45.65 11.90
CA ILE A 438 -10.53 45.52 11.51
C ILE A 438 -9.63 45.99 12.66
N SER A 439 -9.92 47.12 13.30
CA SER A 439 -9.14 47.62 14.45
C SER A 439 -9.08 46.60 15.60
N LYS A 440 -10.22 46.00 15.95
CA LYS A 440 -10.28 44.92 16.96
C LYS A 440 -9.44 43.72 16.53
N SER A 441 -9.56 43.30 15.27
CA SER A 441 -8.82 42.14 14.75
C SER A 441 -7.31 42.37 14.74
N VAL A 442 -6.85 43.55 14.30
CA VAL A 442 -5.45 43.98 14.36
C VAL A 442 -4.93 43.89 15.80
N TRP A 443 -5.66 44.45 16.76
CA TRP A 443 -5.26 44.44 18.16
C TRP A 443 -5.15 43.01 18.74
N GLU A 444 -6.13 42.15 18.48
CA GLU A 444 -6.11 40.76 18.94
C GLU A 444 -4.95 39.95 18.33
N LEU A 445 -4.67 40.14 17.03
CA LEU A 445 -3.59 39.42 16.35
C LEU A 445 -2.21 39.92 16.79
N ILE A 446 -2.03 41.22 16.96
CA ILE A 446 -0.77 41.80 17.47
C ILE A 446 -0.46 41.27 18.88
N LYS A 447 -1.47 41.16 19.76
CA LYS A 447 -1.30 40.57 21.10
C LYS A 447 -0.80 39.12 21.06
N LYS A 448 -1.16 38.36 20.02
CA LYS A 448 -0.70 36.98 19.83
C LYS A 448 0.71 36.92 19.24
N LEU A 449 1.05 37.84 18.34
CA LEU A 449 2.33 37.87 17.63
C LEU A 449 3.49 38.32 18.51
N ILE A 450 3.26 39.30 19.39
CA ILE A 450 4.34 39.95 20.14
C ILE A 450 4.12 39.70 21.64
N PRO A 451 5.00 38.94 22.32
CA PRO A 451 4.95 38.76 23.76
C PRO A 451 4.99 40.11 24.48
N ARG A 452 4.19 40.30 25.54
CA ARG A 452 4.14 41.58 26.28
C ARG A 452 5.51 42.10 26.74
N SER A 453 6.45 41.20 27.03
CA SER A 453 7.83 41.52 27.41
C SER A 453 8.65 42.17 26.30
N GLU A 454 8.28 41.95 25.04
CA GLU A 454 8.97 42.47 23.85
C GLU A 454 8.39 43.81 23.37
N TRP A 455 7.24 44.26 23.89
CA TRP A 455 6.53 45.44 23.38
C TRP A 455 7.38 46.72 23.43
N GLN A 456 8.27 46.85 24.43
CA GLN A 456 9.16 48.00 24.56
C GLN A 456 10.24 48.08 23.47
N ARG A 457 10.55 46.97 22.78
CA ARG A 457 11.57 46.92 21.72
C ARG A 457 11.04 47.32 20.35
N TRP A 458 9.73 47.27 20.14
CA TRP A 458 9.12 47.47 18.83
C TRP A 458 8.66 48.92 18.66
N SER A 459 9.10 49.58 17.59
CA SER A 459 8.79 50.99 17.26
C SER A 459 7.28 51.26 17.17
N PHE A 460 6.50 50.25 16.75
CA PHE A 460 5.04 50.28 16.69
C PHE A 460 4.38 50.65 18.03
N PHE A 461 4.80 50.03 19.14
CA PHE A 461 4.21 50.29 20.46
C PHE A 461 4.78 51.53 21.15
N ASN A 462 5.90 52.05 20.66
CA ASN A 462 6.55 53.25 21.18
C ASN A 462 6.07 54.53 20.48
N GLY A 463 5.07 54.46 19.59
CA GLY A 463 4.50 55.63 18.91
C GLY A 463 5.47 56.35 17.97
N LYS A 464 6.59 55.71 17.58
CA LYS A 464 7.59 56.26 16.66
C LYS A 464 7.29 55.83 15.22
N TYR A 465 6.13 56.23 14.70
CA TYR A 465 5.92 56.27 13.25
C TYR A 465 6.27 57.67 12.78
N HIS A 466 7.42 57.81 12.11
CA HIS A 466 7.75 59.00 11.32
C HIS A 466 7.34 58.80 9.87
#